data_AF-A0A973C5L2-F1
#
_entry.id   AF-A0A973C5L2-F1
#
_cell.length_a   1.000
_cell.length_b   1.000
_cell.length_c   1.000
_cell.angle_alpha   90.00
_cell.angle_beta   90.00
_cell.angle_gamma   90.00
#
_symmetry.space_group_name_H-M   'P 1'
#
loop_
_entity.id
_entity.type
_entity.pdbx_description
1 polymer ?
#
loop_
_entity_poly.entity_id
_entity_poly.type
_entity_poly.pdbx_seq_one_letter_code
_entity_poly.pdbx_strand_id
1 'polypeptide(L)'
;MKKKNGSKQRQRMQIEENFINTKNSKLGISLEYANSKSPERYDNLLLVAAMILFVLWCLGYASSQLGQARLLQANTEKKRNVLSFIYIGREVVDDYRYCPDEPLLSYIYSQLSALAIRHEDL
;
A
#
# COMPACT_ATOMS: atom_id res chain seq x y z
N MET A 1 37.11 3.48 1.84
CA MET A 1 35.78 3.05 2.33
C MET A 1 34.80 4.22 2.28
N LYS A 2 33.89 4.27 1.29
CA LYS A 2 32.83 5.29 1.19
C LYS A 2 31.55 4.67 0.63
N LYS A 3 30.65 4.12 1.45
CA LYS A 3 29.25 3.84 1.07
C LYS A 3 28.38 3.67 2.33
N LYS A 4 27.68 4.72 2.77
CA LYS A 4 26.52 4.59 3.69
C LYS A 4 25.49 5.75 3.64
N ASN A 5 25.71 6.79 2.83
CA ASN A 5 24.82 7.97 2.80
C ASN A 5 23.68 7.90 1.75
N GLY A 6 23.71 6.93 0.83
CA GLY A 6 22.73 6.84 -0.27
C GLY A 6 21.36 6.26 0.13
N SER A 7 21.31 5.38 1.12
CA SER A 7 20.06 4.73 1.57
C SER A 7 19.10 5.71 2.24
N LYS A 8 19.63 6.61 3.08
CA LYS A 8 18.83 7.61 3.82
C LYS A 8 18.14 8.63 2.91
N GLN A 9 18.81 9.08 1.85
CA GLN A 9 18.22 10.00 0.86
C GLN A 9 17.12 9.30 0.05
N ARG A 10 17.34 8.04 -0.33
CA ARG A 10 16.36 7.23 -1.04
C ARG A 10 15.09 6.99 -0.21
N GLN A 11 15.24 6.69 1.08
CA GLN A 11 14.09 6.53 1.98
C GLN A 11 13.27 7.82 2.12
N ARG A 12 13.93 8.98 2.23
CA ARG A 12 13.24 10.28 2.27
C ARG A 12 12.42 10.53 1.00
N MET A 13 13.02 10.26 -0.16
CA MET A 13 12.35 10.37 -1.45
C MET A 13 11.15 9.43 -1.55
N GLN A 14 11.27 8.18 -1.11
CA GLN A 14 10.14 7.23 -1.09
C GLN A 14 9.01 7.69 -0.16
N ILE A 15 9.36 8.23 1.01
CA ILE A 15 8.36 8.77 1.94
C ILE A 15 7.63 9.95 1.29
N GLU A 16 8.35 10.88 0.67
CA GLU A 16 7.77 12.04 -0.02
C GLU A 16 6.86 11.61 -1.18
N GLU A 17 7.31 10.69 -2.04
CA GLU A 17 6.51 10.13 -3.13
C GLU A 17 5.23 9.47 -2.61
N ASN A 18 5.31 8.72 -1.50
CA ASN A 18 4.13 8.11 -0.87
C ASN A 18 3.14 9.16 -0.35
N PHE A 19 3.63 10.24 0.27
CA PHE A 19 2.79 11.35 0.73
C PHE A 19 2.14 12.10 -0.45
N ILE A 20 2.87 12.31 -1.54
CA ILE A 20 2.34 12.93 -2.76
C ILE A 20 1.26 12.02 -3.38
N ASN A 21 1.51 10.72 -3.48
CA ASN A 21 0.54 9.75 -3.99
C ASN A 21 -0.73 9.70 -3.14
N THR A 22 -0.61 9.82 -1.81
CA THR A 22 -1.75 9.84 -0.89
C THR A 22 -2.67 11.04 -1.13
N LYS A 23 -2.10 12.19 -1.51
CA LYS A 23 -2.88 13.40 -1.82
C LYS A 23 -3.67 13.26 -3.12
N ASN A 24 -3.05 12.66 -4.13
CA ASN A 24 -3.60 12.53 -5.49
C ASN A 24 -5.00 11.91 -5.52
N SER A 25 -5.94 12.61 -6.14
CA SER A 25 -7.33 12.19 -6.31
C SER A 25 -7.55 11.02 -7.26
N LYS A 26 -6.74 10.90 -8.32
CA LYS A 26 -6.95 9.87 -9.36
C LYS A 26 -6.46 8.49 -8.95
N LEU A 27 -5.33 8.46 -8.24
CA LEU A 27 -4.57 7.24 -7.95
C LEU A 27 -4.40 6.97 -6.45
N GLY A 28 -4.68 7.98 -5.62
CA GLY A 28 -4.57 7.90 -4.17
C GLY A 28 -5.93 8.00 -3.49
N ILE A 29 -5.93 8.52 -2.27
CA ILE A 29 -7.11 8.60 -1.41
C ILE A 29 -7.72 10.03 -1.35
N SER A 30 -7.35 10.89 -2.31
CA SER A 30 -7.97 12.21 -2.49
C SER A 30 -7.85 13.16 -1.29
N LEU A 31 -6.80 13.05 -0.47
CA LEU A 31 -6.63 13.89 0.73
C LEU A 31 -6.55 15.40 0.39
N GLU A 32 -6.19 15.75 -0.84
CA GLU A 32 -6.18 17.12 -1.35
C GLU A 32 -7.57 17.79 -1.33
N TYR A 33 -8.66 17.04 -1.47
CA TYR A 33 -10.02 17.59 -1.40
C TYR A 33 -10.49 17.88 0.02
N ALA A 34 -9.81 17.36 1.04
CA ALA A 34 -10.21 17.60 2.42
C ALA A 34 -10.04 19.09 2.83
N ASN A 35 -9.16 19.85 2.13
CA ASN A 35 -8.97 21.31 2.24
C ASN A 35 -8.99 21.88 3.67
N SER A 36 -8.51 21.09 4.65
CA SER A 36 -8.53 21.46 6.06
C SER A 36 -7.39 22.43 6.37
N LYS A 37 -7.70 23.54 7.04
CA LYS A 37 -6.74 24.56 7.49
C LYS A 37 -6.32 24.42 8.96
N SER A 38 -6.99 23.55 9.72
CA SER A 38 -6.64 23.24 11.11
C SER A 38 -5.68 22.05 11.15
N PRO A 39 -4.51 22.17 11.81
CA PRO A 39 -3.58 21.06 11.99
C PRO A 39 -4.21 19.84 12.67
N GLU A 40 -5.03 20.07 13.71
CA GLU A 40 -5.67 19.00 14.49
C GLU A 40 -6.63 18.18 13.63
N ARG A 41 -7.40 18.85 12.77
CA ARG A 41 -8.26 18.18 11.79
C ARG A 41 -7.46 17.44 10.73
N TYR A 42 -6.31 17.98 10.33
CA TYR A 42 -5.45 17.34 9.35
C TYR A 42 -4.81 16.06 9.90
N ASP A 43 -4.40 16.05 11.17
CA ASP A 43 -3.88 14.86 11.85
C ASP A 43 -4.91 13.72 11.90
N ASN A 44 -6.17 14.04 12.21
CA ASN A 44 -7.26 13.06 12.17
C ASN A 44 -7.50 12.50 10.76
N LEU A 45 -7.44 13.36 9.73
CA LEU A 45 -7.57 12.92 8.35
C LEU A 45 -6.39 12.05 7.90
N LEU A 46 -5.17 12.36 8.35
CA LEU A 46 -3.98 11.52 8.12
C LEU A 46 -4.11 10.16 8.81
N LEU A 47 -4.71 10.09 10.00
CA LEU A 47 -4.98 8.83 10.68
C LEU A 47 -5.97 7.97 9.88
N VAL A 48 -7.10 8.55 9.46
CA VAL A 48 -8.09 7.87 8.64
C VAL A 48 -7.48 7.41 7.32
N ALA A 49 -6.69 8.28 6.68
CA ALA A 49 -5.92 7.96 5.48
C ALA A 49 -5.00 6.75 5.70
N ALA A 50 -4.23 6.73 6.78
CA ALA A 50 -3.32 5.63 7.11
C ALA A 50 -4.09 4.31 7.31
N MET A 51 -5.25 4.35 7.98
CA MET A 51 -6.11 3.18 8.15
C MET A 51 -6.62 2.64 6.80
N ILE A 52 -7.10 3.52 5.92
CA ILE A 52 -7.57 3.14 4.57
C ILE A 52 -6.42 2.49 3.79
N LEU A 53 -5.24 3.14 3.76
CA LEU A 53 -4.07 2.61 3.07
C LEU A 53 -3.64 1.25 3.61
N PHE A 54 -3.72 1.05 4.93
CA PHE A 54 -3.43 -0.23 5.57
C PHE A 54 -4.40 -1.34 5.15
N VAL A 55 -5.70 -1.05 5.11
CA VAL A 55 -6.72 -2.01 4.66
C VAL A 55 -6.51 -2.37 3.18
N LEU A 56 -6.31 -1.36 2.32
CA LEU A 56 -6.01 -1.59 0.90
C LEU A 56 -4.73 -2.41 0.71
N TRP A 57 -3.71 -2.15 1.52
CA TRP A 57 -2.48 -2.93 1.49
C TRP A 57 -2.71 -4.39 1.87
N CYS A 58 -3.53 -4.67 2.89
CA CYS A 58 -3.90 -6.04 3.27
C CYS A 58 -4.65 -6.76 2.15
N LEU A 59 -5.64 -6.08 1.53
CA LEU A 59 -6.40 -6.61 0.40
C LEU A 59 -5.50 -6.89 -0.81
N GLY A 60 -4.64 -5.95 -1.18
CA GLY A 60 -3.75 -6.16 -2.33
C GLY A 60 -2.67 -7.20 -2.08
N TYR A 61 -2.22 -7.35 -0.83
CA TYR A 61 -1.36 -8.47 -0.44
C TYR A 61 -2.11 -9.80 -0.63
N ALA A 62 -3.36 -9.90 -0.15
CA ALA A 62 -4.22 -11.06 -0.34
C ALA A 62 -4.33 -11.46 -1.81
N SER A 63 -4.76 -10.51 -2.63
CA SER A 63 -4.96 -10.70 -4.06
C SER A 63 -3.68 -11.02 -4.80
N SER A 64 -2.55 -10.48 -4.35
CA SER A 64 -1.23 -10.85 -4.89
C SER A 64 -0.87 -12.30 -4.58
N GLN A 65 -1.19 -12.82 -3.39
CA GLN A 65 -0.94 -14.21 -3.04
C GLN A 65 -1.80 -15.18 -3.86
N LEU A 66 -3.01 -14.77 -4.26
CA LEU A 66 -3.86 -15.48 -5.23
C LEU A 66 -3.38 -15.37 -6.69
N GLY A 67 -2.35 -14.58 -6.96
CA GLY A 67 -1.84 -14.33 -8.31
C GLY A 67 -2.69 -13.35 -9.13
N GLN A 68 -3.71 -12.72 -8.54
CA GLN A 68 -4.61 -11.77 -9.21
C GLN A 68 -3.90 -10.49 -9.64
N ALA A 69 -2.83 -10.10 -8.95
CA ALA A 69 -1.96 -8.99 -9.36
C ALA A 69 -1.46 -9.12 -10.82
N ARG A 70 -1.37 -10.35 -11.34
CA ARG A 70 -0.97 -10.61 -12.73
C ARG A 70 -2.05 -10.27 -13.75
N LEU A 71 -3.32 -10.33 -13.35
CA LEU A 71 -4.45 -9.98 -14.20
C LEU A 71 -4.57 -8.47 -14.38
N LEU A 72 -4.08 -7.71 -13.38
CA LEU A 72 -4.07 -6.25 -13.38
C LEU A 72 -2.87 -5.65 -14.12
N GLN A 73 -1.84 -6.44 -14.45
CA GLN A 73 -0.65 -5.95 -15.17
C GLN A 73 -0.70 -6.33 -16.65
N ALA A 74 -0.38 -5.36 -17.52
CA ALA A 74 -0.15 -5.62 -18.94
C ALA A 74 1.26 -6.16 -19.23
N ASN A 75 2.20 -5.92 -18.31
CA ASN A 75 3.61 -6.31 -18.49
C ASN A 75 3.82 -7.79 -18.21
N THR A 76 4.77 -8.39 -18.95
CA THR A 76 5.17 -9.81 -18.82
C THR A 76 6.16 -10.07 -17.68
N GLU A 77 6.52 -9.05 -16.90
CA GLU A 77 7.44 -9.15 -15.78
C GLU A 77 6.90 -10.08 -14.67
N LYS A 78 7.70 -11.08 -14.30
CA LYS A 78 7.33 -12.09 -13.29
C LYS A 78 8.25 -12.11 -12.06
N LYS A 79 9.42 -11.46 -12.15
CA LYS A 79 10.47 -11.54 -11.13
C LYS A 79 10.31 -10.51 -10.00
N ARG A 80 9.58 -9.43 -10.24
CA ARG A 80 9.35 -8.36 -9.27
C ARG A 80 7.89 -7.98 -9.24
N ASN A 81 7.42 -7.50 -8.08
CA ASN A 81 6.12 -6.86 -8.00
C ASN A 81 6.19 -5.51 -8.73
N VAL A 82 5.37 -5.35 -9.76
CA VAL A 82 5.31 -4.12 -10.57
C VAL A 82 4.30 -3.14 -9.96
N LEU A 83 3.15 -3.65 -9.53
CA LEU A 83 2.09 -2.88 -8.90
C LEU A 83 2.26 -2.91 -7.37
N SER A 84 1.97 -1.79 -6.71
CA SER A 84 1.93 -1.74 -5.26
C SER A 84 0.70 -2.48 -4.73
N PHE A 85 0.80 -3.01 -3.50
CA PHE A 85 -0.36 -3.66 -2.88
C PHE A 85 -1.52 -2.69 -2.66
N ILE A 86 -1.26 -1.40 -2.40
CA ILE A 86 -2.34 -0.41 -2.27
C ILE A 86 -3.11 -0.26 -3.60
N TYR A 87 -2.40 -0.24 -4.74
CA TYR A 87 -3.04 -0.15 -6.06
C TYR A 87 -3.87 -1.41 -6.35
N ILE A 88 -3.29 -2.60 -6.13
CA ILE A 88 -4.03 -3.86 -6.30
C ILE A 88 -5.26 -3.87 -5.39
N GLY A 89 -5.10 -3.52 -4.11
CA GLY A 89 -6.17 -3.43 -3.13
C GLY A 89 -7.31 -2.52 -3.58
N ARG A 90 -7.00 -1.38 -4.19
CA ARG A 90 -7.99 -0.44 -4.72
C ARG A 90 -8.75 -1.02 -5.91
N GLU A 91 -8.10 -1.73 -6.82
CA GLU A 91 -8.78 -2.31 -7.98
C GLU A 91 -9.67 -3.51 -7.59
N VAL A 92 -9.33 -4.22 -6.52
CA VAL A 92 -10.07 -5.42 -6.09
C VAL A 92 -11.19 -5.13 -5.06
N VAL A 93 -11.13 -4.01 -4.32
CA VAL A 93 -12.05 -3.76 -3.20
C VAL A 93 -13.52 -3.72 -3.62
N ASP A 94 -13.80 -3.20 -4.83
CA ASP A 94 -15.15 -3.08 -5.38
C ASP A 94 -15.45 -4.09 -6.52
N ASP A 95 -14.55 -5.04 -6.78
CA ASP A 95 -14.69 -6.01 -7.86
C ASP A 95 -14.78 -7.46 -7.33
N TYR A 96 -15.99 -8.03 -7.45
CA TYR A 96 -16.34 -9.38 -7.02
C TYR A 96 -15.50 -10.48 -7.68
N ARG A 97 -14.86 -10.20 -8.83
CA ARG A 97 -14.00 -11.16 -9.53
C ARG A 97 -12.72 -11.47 -8.76
N TYR A 98 -12.35 -10.58 -7.84
CA TYR A 98 -11.11 -10.68 -7.07
C TYR A 98 -11.32 -11.02 -5.60
N CYS A 99 -12.53 -11.44 -5.21
CA CYS A 99 -12.83 -11.79 -3.82
C CYS A 99 -11.87 -12.87 -3.29
N PRO A 100 -11.15 -12.60 -2.19
CA PRO A 100 -10.38 -13.62 -1.51
C PRO A 100 -11.32 -14.64 -0.88
N ASP A 101 -10.93 -15.91 -0.93
CA ASP A 101 -11.60 -17.00 -0.24
C ASP A 101 -11.39 -16.88 1.29
N GLU A 102 -12.40 -17.25 2.07
CA GLU A 102 -12.37 -17.25 3.55
C GLU A 102 -11.09 -17.87 4.17
N PRO A 103 -10.56 -19.01 3.66
CA PRO A 103 -9.32 -19.60 4.16
C PRO A 103 -8.10 -18.69 3.97
N LEU A 104 -8.03 -17.95 2.87
CA LEU A 104 -6.94 -17.04 2.59
C LEU A 104 -6.98 -15.81 3.49
N LEU A 105 -8.17 -15.26 3.76
CA LEU A 105 -8.34 -14.16 4.72
C LEU A 105 -7.83 -14.58 6.11
N SER A 106 -8.17 -15.79 6.54
CA SER A 106 -7.68 -16.37 7.79
C SER A 106 -6.15 -16.55 7.79
N TYR A 107 -5.58 -17.00 6.67
CA TYR A 107 -4.13 -17.10 6.52
C TYR A 107 -3.45 -15.74 6.61
N ILE A 108 -3.95 -14.71 5.93
CA ILE A 108 -3.38 -13.36 5.99
C ILE A 108 -3.48 -12.79 7.40
N TYR A 109 -4.60 -13.00 8.08
CA TYR A 109 -4.76 -12.62 9.48
C TYR A 109 -3.74 -13.31 10.40
N SER A 110 -3.45 -14.58 10.16
CA SER A 110 -2.39 -15.29 10.88
C SER A 110 -0.98 -14.75 10.57
N GLN A 111 -0.75 -14.30 9.34
CA GLN A 111 0.54 -13.76 8.90
C GLN A 111 0.72 -12.28 9.27
N LEU A 112 -0.37 -11.56 9.59
CA LEU A 112 -0.35 -10.14 9.95
C LEU A 112 0.60 -9.85 11.12
N SER A 113 0.67 -10.74 12.11
CA SER A 113 1.61 -10.63 13.23
C SER A 113 3.08 -10.84 12.80
N ALA A 114 3.33 -11.76 11.86
CA ALA A 114 4.65 -12.04 11.29
C ALA A 114 5.14 -10.93 10.34
N LEU A 115 4.21 -10.13 9.83
CA LEU A 115 4.45 -9.02 8.91
C LEU A 115 4.75 -7.71 9.65
N ALA A 116 4.22 -7.59 10.87
CA ALA A 116 4.39 -6.41 11.73
C ALA A 116 5.82 -6.22 12.25
N ILE A 117 6.72 -7.21 12.10
CA ILE A 117 8.10 -7.11 12.58
C ILE A 117 9.06 -7.81 11.61
N ARG A 118 9.70 -7.04 10.73
CA ARG A 118 11.05 -7.34 10.23
C ARG A 118 11.84 -6.04 10.13
N HIS A 119 12.45 -5.67 11.25
CA HIS A 119 13.35 -4.52 11.35
C HIS A 119 14.79 -4.86 10.88
N GLU A 120 15.00 -6.05 10.32
CA GLU A 120 16.35 -6.62 10.05
C GLU A 120 16.91 -6.32 8.65
N ASP A 121 16.15 -5.73 7.73
CA ASP A 121 16.61 -5.46 6.35
C ASP A 121 16.78 -3.95 6.00
N LEU A 122 17.02 -3.09 7.00
CA LEU A 122 17.32 -1.65 6.80
C LEU A 122 18.83 -1.34 6.70
#